data_AF-A0A836WNW2-F1
#
_entry.id   AF-A0A836WNW2-F1
#
_cell.length_a   1.000
_cell.length_b   1.000
_cell.length_c   1.000
_cell.angle_alpha   90.00
_cell.angle_beta   90.00
_cell.angle_gamma   90.00
#
_symmetry.space_group_name_H-M   'P 1'
#
loop_
_entity.id
_entity.type
_entity.pdbx_description
1 polymer ?
#
loop_
_entity_poly.entity_id
_entity_poly.type
_entity_poly.pdbx_seq_one_letter_code
_entity_poly.pdbx_strand_id
1 'polypeptide(L)'
;MSGNESRLEAISGIAKAASFKAEVTAPLKDIWAGDVFSLVQMEESLSKPAFKAMKRTVETGAALDPEIADMVAAAMKDWAIAKGAKFFSHIFY
;
A
#
# COMPACT_ATOMS: atom_id res chain seq x y z
N MET A 1 5.19 -30.70 -40.28
CA MET A 1 4.51 -29.70 -39.44
C MET A 1 5.54 -29.13 -38.48
N SER A 2 6.20 -28.03 -38.84
CA SER A 2 7.15 -27.36 -37.92
C SER A 2 6.33 -26.54 -36.92
N GLY A 3 6.08 -27.11 -35.74
CA GLY A 3 5.55 -26.31 -34.63
C GLY A 3 6.52 -25.17 -34.34
N ASN A 4 6.00 -23.95 -34.19
CA ASN A 4 6.79 -22.76 -33.91
C ASN A 4 7.70 -23.02 -32.68
N GLU A 5 9.02 -23.05 -32.90
CA GLU A 5 10.02 -23.46 -31.90
C GLU A 5 9.92 -22.64 -30.61
N SER A 6 9.69 -21.32 -30.74
CA SER A 6 9.47 -20.43 -29.60
C SER A 6 8.32 -20.85 -28.69
N ARG A 7 7.25 -21.43 -29.26
CA ARG A 7 6.11 -21.95 -28.50
C ARG A 7 6.46 -23.22 -27.75
N LEU A 8 7.21 -24.12 -28.38
CA LEU A 8 7.64 -25.37 -27.75
C LEU A 8 8.61 -25.12 -26.59
N GLU A 9 9.51 -24.15 -26.75
CA GLU A 9 10.41 -23.69 -25.70
C GLU A 9 9.64 -23.04 -24.53
N ALA A 10 8.67 -22.17 -24.81
CA ALA A 10 7.84 -21.56 -23.76
C ALA A 10 7.04 -22.62 -22.96
N ILE A 11 6.44 -23.61 -23.63
CA ILE A 11 5.72 -24.70 -22.98
C ILE A 11 6.66 -25.52 -22.08
N SER A 12 7.84 -25.88 -22.59
CA SER A 12 8.87 -26.60 -21.84
C SER A 12 9.34 -25.81 -20.62
N GLY A 13 9.51 -24.49 -20.77
CA GLY A 13 9.89 -23.59 -19.67
C GLY A 13 8.86 -23.53 -18.56
N ILE A 14 7.57 -23.38 -18.89
CA ILE A 14 6.49 -23.37 -17.88
C ILE A 14 6.37 -24.73 -17.20
N ALA A 15 6.45 -25.82 -17.96
CA ALA A 15 6.32 -27.17 -17.42
C ALA A 15 7.46 -27.56 -16.45
N LYS A 16 8.65 -26.97 -16.63
CA LYS A 16 9.82 -27.20 -15.78
C LYS A 16 10.02 -26.13 -14.69
N ALA A 17 9.20 -25.09 -14.69
CA ALA A 17 9.32 -24.01 -13.71
C ALA A 17 9.07 -24.57 -12.30
N ALA A 18 10.03 -24.37 -11.40
CA ALA A 18 9.88 -24.76 -10.01
C ALA A 18 8.75 -23.94 -9.37
N SER A 19 7.90 -24.59 -8.58
CA SER A 19 6.86 -23.90 -7.81
C SER A 19 7.52 -22.94 -6.81
N PHE A 20 7.01 -21.71 -6.72
CA PHE A 20 7.40 -20.81 -5.65
C PHE A 20 6.91 -21.38 -4.31
N LYS A 21 7.85 -21.64 -3.38
CA LYS A 21 7.50 -22.11 -2.04
C LYS A 21 7.02 -20.91 -1.22
N ALA A 22 5.71 -20.71 -1.16
CA ALA A 22 5.12 -19.69 -0.30
C ALA A 22 5.28 -20.10 1.17
N GLU A 23 5.68 -19.14 2.00
CA GLU A 23 5.67 -19.32 3.46
C GLU A 23 4.25 -19.20 4.00
N VAL A 24 3.99 -19.83 5.14
CA VAL A 24 2.70 -19.71 5.83
C VAL A 24 2.58 -18.29 6.36
N THR A 25 1.54 -17.57 5.97
CA THR A 25 1.30 -16.21 6.45
C THR A 25 0.89 -16.22 7.91
N ALA A 26 1.25 -15.16 8.63
CA ALA A 26 0.78 -14.93 10.00
C ALA A 26 -0.77 -14.82 10.06
N PRO A 27 -1.37 -14.97 11.25
CA PRO A 27 -2.81 -14.85 11.42
C PRO A 27 -3.35 -13.52 10.89
N LEU A 28 -4.55 -13.55 10.28
CA LEU A 28 -5.15 -12.37 9.65
C LEU A 28 -5.18 -11.14 10.58
N LYS A 29 -5.51 -11.35 11.86
CA LYS A 29 -5.54 -10.29 12.88
C LYS A 29 -4.23 -9.50 13.01
N ASP A 30 -3.10 -10.11 12.69
CA ASP A 30 -1.77 -9.55 12.90
C ASP A 30 -1.23 -8.85 11.63
N ILE A 31 -1.75 -9.22 10.45
CA ILE A 31 -1.31 -8.67 9.15
C ILE A 31 -2.36 -7.75 8.52
N TRP A 32 -3.60 -7.79 9.01
CA TRP A 32 -4.70 -7.00 8.46
C TRP A 32 -4.40 -5.51 8.53
N ALA A 33 -4.54 -4.84 7.38
CA ALA A 33 -4.31 -3.40 7.23
C ALA A 33 -2.95 -2.91 7.76
N GLY A 34 -1.97 -3.81 7.93
CA GLY A 34 -0.66 -3.45 8.46
C GLY A 34 0.00 -2.36 7.62
N ASP A 35 -0.04 -2.48 6.30
CA ASP A 35 0.55 -1.53 5.35
C ASP A 35 -0.44 -0.47 4.85
N VAL A 36 -1.43 -0.10 5.67
CA VAL A 36 -2.39 0.95 5.37
C VAL A 36 -2.25 2.07 6.38
N PHE A 37 -2.06 3.30 5.91
CA PHE A 37 -2.09 4.50 6.74
C PHE A 37 -3.54 4.84 7.12
N SER A 38 -4.12 4.01 7.99
CA SER A 38 -5.52 4.08 8.44
C SER A 38 -5.75 5.23 9.43
N LEU A 39 -7.01 5.49 9.79
CA LEU A 39 -7.35 6.48 10.82
C LEU A 39 -6.69 6.18 12.18
N VAL A 40 -6.54 4.91 12.55
CA VAL A 40 -5.85 4.52 13.79
C VAL A 40 -4.39 4.93 13.71
N GLN A 41 -3.74 4.67 12.58
CA GLN A 41 -2.34 5.06 12.38
C GLN A 41 -2.18 6.60 12.34
N MET A 42 -3.12 7.30 11.71
CA MET A 42 -3.16 8.76 11.68
C MET A 42 -3.30 9.36 13.09
N GLU A 43 -4.09 8.74 13.98
CA GLU A 43 -4.23 9.20 15.37
C GLU A 43 -2.90 9.12 16.14
N GLU A 44 -2.08 8.12 15.86
CA GLU A 44 -0.75 7.97 16.46
C GLU A 44 0.30 8.90 15.83
N SER A 45 0.18 9.20 14.54
CA SER A 45 1.18 9.97 13.79
C SER A 45 0.91 11.47 13.71
N LEU A 46 -0.33 11.92 13.91
CA LEU A 46 -0.74 13.32 13.75
C LEU A 46 -0.99 14.01 15.09
N SER A 47 -0.92 15.34 15.08
CA SER A 47 -1.41 16.15 16.19
C SER A 47 -2.94 16.02 16.32
N LYS A 48 -3.46 16.10 17.55
CA LYS A 48 -4.92 16.10 17.83
C LYS A 48 -5.74 17.02 16.89
N PRO A 49 -5.36 18.28 16.64
CA PRO A 49 -6.12 19.13 15.74
C PRO A 49 -6.08 18.65 14.28
N ALA A 50 -4.92 18.19 13.78
CA ALA A 50 -4.79 17.69 12.42
C ALA A 50 -5.59 16.39 12.20
N PHE A 51 -5.53 15.46 13.16
CA PHE A 51 -6.34 14.24 13.12
C PHE A 51 -7.84 14.55 13.09
N LYS A 52 -8.30 15.47 13.96
CA LYS A 52 -9.72 15.85 14.02
C LYS A 52 -10.19 16.52 12.73
N ALA A 53 -9.37 17.38 12.15
CA ALA A 53 -9.65 18.01 10.87
C ALA A 53 -9.74 16.97 9.74
N MET A 54 -8.77 16.05 9.64
CA MET A 54 -8.80 14.98 8.64
C MET A 54 -10.01 14.07 8.81
N LYS A 55 -10.29 13.62 10.03
CA LYS A 55 -11.43 12.76 10.31
C LYS A 55 -12.74 13.41 9.85
N ARG A 56 -12.92 14.70 10.14
CA ARG A 56 -14.09 15.47 9.68
C ARG A 56 -14.15 15.52 8.15
N THR A 57 -13.05 15.85 7.48
CA THR A 57 -12.98 15.91 6.02
C THR A 57 -13.38 14.57 5.38
N VAL A 58 -12.90 13.44 5.92
CA VAL A 58 -13.24 12.09 5.44
C VAL A 58 -14.72 11.75 5.67
N GLU A 59 -15.26 12.07 6.86
CA GLU A 59 -16.64 11.73 7.23
C GLU A 59 -17.69 12.62 6.54
N THR A 60 -17.39 13.91 6.35
CA THR A 60 -18.37 14.88 5.83
C THR A 60 -18.14 15.28 4.38
N GLY A 61 -17.02 14.89 3.77
CA GLY A 61 -16.61 15.36 2.44
C GLY A 61 -16.31 16.86 2.39
N ALA A 62 -16.00 17.48 3.53
CA ALA A 62 -15.64 18.90 3.58
C ALA A 62 -14.31 19.14 2.86
N ALA A 63 -14.07 20.37 2.40
CA ALA A 63 -12.79 20.73 1.81
C ALA A 63 -11.64 20.48 2.79
N LEU A 64 -10.55 19.91 2.29
CA LEU A 64 -9.32 19.74 3.06
C LEU A 64 -8.59 21.07 3.15
N ASP A 65 -8.24 21.46 4.37
CA ASP A 65 -7.38 22.61 4.62
C ASP A 65 -5.95 22.31 4.11
N PRO A 66 -5.36 23.16 3.25
CA PRO A 66 -4.00 22.97 2.73
C PRO A 66 -2.94 22.81 3.82
N GLU A 67 -3.05 23.54 4.94
CA GLU A 67 -2.05 23.43 6.03
C GLU A 67 -2.14 22.06 6.71
N ILE A 68 -3.36 21.53 6.87
CA ILE A 68 -3.58 20.18 7.38
C ILE A 68 -3.09 19.14 6.38
N ALA A 69 -3.29 19.38 5.08
CA ALA A 69 -2.83 18.47 4.03
C ALA A 69 -1.31 18.29 4.07
N ASP A 70 -0.55 19.37 4.21
CA ASP A 70 0.92 19.31 4.29
C ASP A 70 1.40 18.56 5.54
N MET A 71 0.76 18.78 6.69
CA MET A 71 1.05 18.04 7.92
C MET A 71 0.79 16.54 7.77
N VAL A 72 -0.34 16.17 7.15
CA VAL A 72 -0.71 14.78 6.90
C VAL A 72 0.25 14.13 5.91
N ALA A 73 0.62 14.83 4.85
CA ALA A 73 1.57 14.35 3.85
C ALA A 73 2.95 14.09 4.47
N ALA A 74 3.44 14.97 5.34
CA ALA A 74 4.70 14.77 6.07
C ALA A 74 4.65 13.52 6.96
N ALA A 75 3.61 13.37 7.78
CA ALA A 75 3.45 12.22 8.66
C ALA A 75 3.30 10.90 7.87
N MET A 76 2.53 10.91 6.78
CA MET A 76 2.35 9.75 5.90
C MET A 76 3.67 9.35 5.23
N LYS A 77 4.48 10.33 4.81
CA LYS A 77 5.82 10.10 4.25
C LYS A 77 6.73 9.44 5.29
N ASP A 78 6.81 9.98 6.50
CA ASP A 78 7.69 9.45 7.54
C ASP A 78 7.30 8.02 7.93
N TRP A 79 5.99 7.76 8.05
CA TRP A 79 5.46 6.41 8.27
C TRP A 79 5.81 5.44 7.12
N ALA A 80 5.63 5.87 5.87
CA ALA A 80 5.91 5.04 4.71
C ALA A 80 7.42 4.73 4.57
N ILE A 81 8.28 5.72 4.84
CA ILE A 81 9.73 5.55 4.84
C ILE A 81 10.16 4.57 5.94
N ALA A 82 9.56 4.63 7.13
CA ALA A 82 9.84 3.67 8.20
C ALA A 82 9.51 2.22 7.79
N LYS A 83 8.59 2.04 6.83
CA LYS A 83 8.26 0.74 6.21
C LYS A 83 9.10 0.38 4.98
N GLY A 84 10.06 1.22 4.60
CA GLY A 84 10.93 0.99 3.46
C GLY A 84 10.39 1.49 2.11
N ALA A 85 9.31 2.30 2.11
CA ALA A 85 8.83 2.94 0.89
C ALA A 85 9.86 3.98 0.39
N LYS A 86 10.05 4.02 -0.93
CA LYS A 86 11.01 4.93 -1.60
C LYS A 86 10.37 5.89 -2.58
N PHE A 87 9.16 5.57 -3.03
CA PHE A 87 8.43 6.30 -4.07
C PHE A 87 6.99 6.47 -3.63
N PHE A 88 6.35 7.52 -4.13
CA PHE A 88 4.91 7.71 -4.02
C PHE A 88 4.32 7.87 -5.43
N SER A 89 3.05 7.53 -5.58
CA SER A 89 2.31 7.72 -6.82
C SER A 89 0.85 8.03 -6.48
N HIS A 90 0.19 8.81 -7.35
CA HIS A 90 -1.25 8.98 -7.30
C HIS A 90 -1.92 7.78 -8.00
N ILE A 91 -2.57 6.93 -7.21
CA ILE A 91 -3.31 5.78 -7.74
C ILE A 91 -4.75 6.22 -7.97
N PHE A 92 -5.19 6.14 -9.23
CA PHE A 92 -6.57 6.36 -9.67
C PHE A 92 -6.97 5.20 -10.59
N TYR A 93 -8.24 4.80 -10.54
CA TYR A 93 -8.80 3.72 -11.35
C TYR A 93 -9.82 4.28 -12.35
#